data_AF-A0A6N4WSE5-F1
#
_entry.id   AF-A0A6N4WSE5-F1
#
_cell.length_a   1.000
_cell.length_b   1.000
_cell.length_c   1.000
_cell.angle_alpha   90.00
_cell.angle_beta   90.00
_cell.angle_gamma   90.00
#
_symmetry.space_group_name_H-M   'P 1'
#
loop_
_entity.id
_entity.type
_entity.pdbx_description
1 polymer ?
#
loop_
_entity_poly.entity_id
_entity_poly.type
_entity_poly.pdbx_seq_one_letter_code
_entity_poly.pdbx_strand_id
1 'polypeptide(L)'
;MKTATRLIVSITVLIGAVSTLFSAEQKAQHARALPFSGTWGVRILHPTAYDKSMTPEAEVNAENFDVDVFMEQIDQLTTINHVVINIGRGHQASWYASPYPEMAAIMGDDLFPERDLFAELLDALKARDLKVLVYFSVTGMDRGYLSKEQLATWKAYLESEGLSHNEGVAQIMEYYSMKFGDKIDGWWVDRVNGRLFDEEDHRLFATALRSGNPNAVIAMHRKTGYPIVQGTAYCDFTAGHPIAVKVQPTWTPSNVAMVEHIESGPWLNIAGEADLAEGTALGAILMPFQEKWRNGAAGFPTDQAIDWTLRTMQAGGMYTWAIAREGHGFALPQFKQLVEINAAIEASREESSSE
;
A
#
# COMPACT_ATOMS: atom_id res chain seq x y z
N MET A 1 1.66 -44.36 52.49
CA MET A 1 2.77 -44.31 51.52
C MET A 1 2.33 -43.43 50.35
N LYS A 2 3.04 -42.31 50.16
CA LYS A 2 3.13 -41.40 49.00
C LYS A 2 1.86 -40.71 48.46
N THR A 3 1.70 -39.48 48.93
CA THR A 3 0.88 -38.37 48.42
C THR A 3 1.40 -37.90 47.06
N ALA A 4 0.50 -37.65 46.10
CA ALA A 4 0.81 -37.08 44.79
C ALA A 4 0.66 -35.55 44.82
N THR A 5 1.74 -34.83 44.50
CA THR A 5 1.72 -33.37 44.31
C THR A 5 1.53 -33.08 42.82
N ARG A 6 0.40 -32.45 42.46
CA ARG A 6 0.16 -31.90 41.12
C ARG A 6 0.98 -30.63 40.93
N LEU A 7 1.76 -30.58 39.85
CA LEU A 7 2.44 -29.38 39.38
C LEU A 7 1.42 -28.54 38.58
N ILE A 8 0.97 -27.42 39.15
CA ILE A 8 0.26 -26.36 38.42
C ILE A 8 1.35 -25.46 37.83
N VAL A 9 1.59 -25.58 36.53
CA VAL A 9 2.42 -24.61 35.80
C VAL A 9 1.54 -23.39 35.51
N SER A 10 1.92 -22.26 36.08
CA SER A 10 1.20 -20.99 36.03
C SER A 10 1.04 -20.44 34.61
N ILE A 11 -0.21 -20.30 34.17
CA ILE A 11 -0.64 -19.64 32.92
C ILE A 11 -0.42 -18.11 32.95
N THR A 12 -0.07 -17.53 34.10
CA THR A 12 -0.02 -16.08 34.32
C THR A 12 1.16 -15.36 33.65
N VAL A 13 2.27 -16.05 33.32
CA VAL A 13 3.46 -15.42 32.71
C VAL A 13 3.29 -15.20 31.21
N LEU A 14 2.50 -16.04 30.52
CA LEU A 14 2.31 -15.96 29.07
C LEU A 14 1.41 -14.78 28.66
N ILE A 15 0.37 -14.50 29.45
CA ILE A 15 -0.57 -13.39 29.19
C ILE A 15 0.12 -12.03 29.34
N GLY A 16 1.05 -11.89 30.29
CA GLY A 16 1.81 -10.66 30.51
C GLY A 16 2.73 -10.31 29.34
N ALA A 17 3.45 -11.28 28.79
CA ALA A 17 4.37 -11.04 27.67
C ALA A 17 3.63 -10.62 26.38
N VAL A 18 2.54 -11.32 26.06
CA VAL A 18 1.72 -11.02 24.86
C VAL A 18 1.07 -9.63 24.96
N SER A 19 0.52 -9.27 26.12
CA SER A 19 -0.08 -7.94 26.34
C SER A 19 0.95 -6.81 26.31
N THR A 20 2.18 -7.03 26.81
CA THR A 20 3.25 -6.03 26.72
C THR A 20 3.76 -5.83 25.28
N LEU A 21 3.85 -6.91 24.49
CA LEU A 21 4.26 -6.83 23.08
C LEU A 21 3.21 -6.10 22.24
N PHE A 22 1.93 -6.43 22.44
CA PHE A 22 0.82 -5.73 21.80
C PHE A 22 0.80 -4.24 22.14
N SER A 23 1.00 -3.87 23.41
CA SER A 23 1.09 -2.47 23.82
C SER A 23 2.30 -1.73 23.23
N ALA A 24 3.44 -2.41 23.04
CA ALA A 24 4.61 -1.82 22.40
C ALA A 24 4.43 -1.64 20.89
N GLU A 25 3.78 -2.59 20.22
CA GLU A 25 3.46 -2.53 18.79
C GLU A 25 2.46 -1.42 18.48
N GLN A 26 1.43 -1.28 19.32
CA GLN A 26 0.51 -0.15 19.29
C GLN A 26 1.23 1.16 19.57
N LYS A 27 2.14 1.21 20.57
CA LYS A 27 2.95 2.41 20.88
C LYS A 27 3.90 2.89 19.80
N ALA A 28 4.23 2.02 18.85
CA ALA A 28 5.05 2.39 17.71
C ALA A 28 4.20 2.83 16.51
N GLN A 29 2.87 2.75 16.57
CA GLN A 29 2.00 2.99 15.42
C GLN A 29 2.03 4.45 14.95
N HIS A 30 1.80 5.41 15.87
CA HIS A 30 1.94 6.83 15.54
C HIS A 30 3.38 7.15 15.13
N ALA A 31 4.37 6.61 15.84
CA ALA A 31 5.78 6.86 15.54
C ALA A 31 6.17 6.41 14.12
N ARG A 32 5.66 5.27 13.65
CA ARG A 32 5.87 4.79 12.26
C ARG A 32 5.19 5.69 11.24
N ALA A 33 3.97 6.17 11.50
CA ALA A 33 3.18 6.94 10.55
C ALA A 33 3.48 8.45 10.55
N LEU A 34 4.03 9.00 11.64
CA LEU A 34 4.34 10.44 11.77
C LEU A 34 5.16 11.02 10.60
N PRO A 35 6.16 10.32 10.02
CA PRO A 35 6.89 10.81 8.85
C PRO A 35 6.04 11.06 7.58
N PHE A 36 4.78 10.62 7.57
CA PHE A 36 3.81 10.83 6.50
C PHE A 36 2.72 11.85 6.88
N SER A 37 2.71 12.37 8.11
CA SER A 37 1.73 13.36 8.55
C SER A 37 1.93 14.71 7.84
N GLY A 38 0.86 15.26 7.29
CA GLY A 38 0.88 16.52 6.54
C GLY A 38 1.60 16.43 5.20
N THR A 39 1.58 15.25 4.58
CA THR A 39 2.33 14.98 3.35
C THR A 39 1.42 14.60 2.18
N TRP A 40 1.99 14.66 0.98
CA TRP A 40 1.35 14.11 -0.21
C TRP A 40 2.34 13.31 -1.06
N GLY A 41 1.79 12.48 -1.92
CA GLY A 41 2.56 11.62 -2.80
C GLY A 41 1.77 11.13 -3.99
N VAL A 42 2.44 10.30 -4.80
CA VAL A 42 1.90 9.80 -6.07
C VAL A 42 1.95 8.28 -6.11
N ARG A 43 1.11 7.67 -6.94
CA ARG A 43 1.10 6.24 -7.21
C ARG A 43 1.17 6.00 -8.70
N ILE A 44 2.09 5.15 -9.12
CA ILE A 44 2.14 4.59 -10.47
C ILE A 44 1.84 3.09 -10.43
N LEU A 45 1.13 2.60 -11.44
CA LEU A 45 1.10 1.16 -11.73
C LEU A 45 2.12 0.85 -12.83
N HIS A 46 3.33 0.49 -12.43
CA HIS A 46 4.38 0.10 -13.38
C HIS A 46 4.14 -1.34 -13.89
N PRO A 47 4.75 -1.70 -15.04
CA PRO A 47 4.65 -3.03 -15.59
C PRO A 47 5.15 -4.13 -14.64
N THR A 48 4.69 -5.35 -14.92
CA THR A 48 4.98 -6.59 -14.18
C THR A 48 5.23 -7.73 -15.19
N ALA A 49 5.51 -8.94 -14.71
CA ALA A 49 5.62 -10.13 -15.54
C ALA A 49 4.36 -10.39 -16.41
N TYR A 50 3.19 -9.90 -15.99
CA TYR A 50 1.98 -9.96 -16.81
C TYR A 50 2.16 -9.30 -18.18
N ASP A 51 2.86 -8.17 -18.24
CA ASP A 51 2.95 -7.38 -19.45
C ASP A 51 3.81 -8.10 -20.51
N LYS A 52 4.76 -8.94 -20.07
CA LYS A 52 5.52 -9.88 -20.91
C LYS A 52 4.63 -11.03 -21.41
N SER A 53 3.84 -11.63 -20.52
CA SER A 53 3.14 -12.88 -20.78
C SER A 53 1.76 -12.72 -21.45
N MET A 54 1.05 -11.64 -21.14
CA MET A 54 -0.37 -11.48 -21.47
C MET A 54 -0.66 -10.28 -22.39
N THR A 55 0.28 -9.35 -22.52
CA THR A 55 0.20 -8.21 -23.47
C THR A 55 1.54 -7.97 -24.16
N PRO A 56 2.12 -8.99 -24.83
CA PRO A 56 3.45 -8.91 -25.43
C PRO A 56 3.57 -7.80 -26.50
N GLU A 57 2.45 -7.33 -27.05
CA GLU A 57 2.36 -6.22 -27.99
C GLU A 57 2.44 -4.83 -27.34
N ALA A 58 2.43 -4.74 -26.01
CA ALA A 58 2.57 -3.46 -25.33
C ALA A 58 3.93 -2.82 -25.64
N GLU A 59 3.90 -1.57 -26.09
CA GLU A 59 5.11 -0.79 -26.42
C GLU A 59 6.09 -0.72 -25.24
N VAL A 60 5.56 -0.58 -24.02
CA VAL A 60 6.33 -0.57 -22.77
C VAL A 60 5.81 -1.63 -21.81
N ASN A 61 6.70 -2.55 -21.43
CA ASN A 61 6.50 -3.67 -20.51
C ASN A 61 7.61 -3.68 -19.43
N ALA A 62 7.66 -4.73 -18.60
CA ALA A 62 8.60 -4.80 -17.48
C ALA A 62 10.08 -4.89 -17.90
N GLU A 63 10.36 -5.42 -19.09
CA GLU A 63 11.73 -5.63 -19.56
C GLU A 63 12.33 -4.35 -20.15
N ASN A 64 11.51 -3.48 -20.75
CA ASN A 64 11.97 -2.25 -21.40
C ASN A 64 11.49 -0.95 -20.74
N PHE A 65 10.85 -1.02 -19.56
CA PHE A 65 10.50 0.19 -18.80
C PHE A 65 11.77 0.99 -18.49
N ASP A 66 11.70 2.30 -18.67
CA ASP A 66 12.85 3.19 -18.55
C ASP A 66 12.68 3.95 -17.24
N VAL A 67 13.50 3.58 -16.26
CA VAL A 67 13.41 4.15 -14.90
C VAL A 67 13.85 5.61 -14.93
N ASP A 68 14.82 5.98 -15.75
CA ASP A 68 15.32 7.35 -15.80
C ASP A 68 14.25 8.31 -16.36
N VAL A 69 13.56 7.91 -17.43
CA VAL A 69 12.42 8.68 -17.98
C VAL A 69 11.31 8.88 -16.95
N PHE A 70 11.00 7.85 -16.14
CA PHE A 70 10.05 8.01 -15.05
C PHE A 70 10.56 8.99 -14.00
N MET A 71 11.83 8.87 -13.63
CA MET A 71 12.44 9.72 -12.62
C MET A 71 12.53 11.19 -13.05
N GLU A 72 12.69 11.50 -14.33
CA GLU A 72 12.63 12.89 -14.84
C GLU A 72 11.30 13.58 -14.53
N GLN A 73 10.19 12.82 -14.49
CA GLN A 73 8.90 13.35 -14.04
C GLN A 73 8.83 13.49 -12.53
N ILE A 74 9.38 12.52 -11.78
CA ILE A 74 9.45 12.58 -10.32
C ILE A 74 10.28 13.78 -9.85
N ASP A 75 11.39 14.09 -10.51
CA ASP A 75 12.29 15.20 -10.18
C ASP A 75 11.62 16.58 -10.31
N GLN A 76 10.52 16.68 -11.06
CA GLN A 76 9.71 17.91 -11.18
C GLN A 76 8.71 18.08 -10.02
N LEU A 77 8.49 17.05 -9.20
CA LEU A 77 7.53 17.03 -8.09
C LEU A 77 8.27 17.21 -6.75
N THR A 78 8.93 18.35 -6.57
CA THR A 78 9.81 18.68 -5.45
C THR A 78 9.20 18.60 -4.05
N THR A 79 7.87 18.60 -3.94
CA THR A 79 7.16 18.65 -2.65
C THR A 79 6.57 17.32 -2.21
N ILE A 80 6.62 16.27 -3.04
CA ILE A 80 6.13 14.94 -2.67
C ILE A 80 7.01 14.33 -1.57
N ASN A 81 6.39 13.54 -0.70
CA ASN A 81 7.07 12.79 0.35
C ASN A 81 7.27 11.32 -0.02
N HIS A 82 6.29 10.76 -0.73
CA HIS A 82 6.22 9.34 -0.97
C HIS A 82 5.73 8.97 -2.37
N VAL A 83 6.12 7.77 -2.80
CA VAL A 83 5.62 7.13 -4.00
C VAL A 83 5.07 5.76 -3.67
N VAL A 84 3.86 5.45 -4.13
CA VAL A 84 3.32 4.09 -4.07
C VAL A 84 3.63 3.38 -5.38
N ILE A 85 4.36 2.27 -5.29
CA ILE A 85 4.64 1.36 -6.42
C ILE A 85 4.03 -0.02 -6.17
N ASN A 86 4.05 -0.92 -7.14
CA ASN A 86 3.36 -2.20 -7.04
C ASN A 86 4.30 -3.39 -7.18
N ILE A 87 4.31 -4.29 -6.19
CA ILE A 87 5.07 -5.54 -6.34
C ILE A 87 4.33 -6.55 -7.21
N GLY A 88 2.99 -6.56 -7.18
CA GLY A 88 2.12 -7.36 -8.04
C GLY A 88 1.21 -6.51 -8.92
N ARG A 89 0.58 -7.08 -9.97
CA ARG A 89 -0.24 -6.31 -10.94
C ARG A 89 -1.62 -5.89 -10.42
N GLY A 90 -1.67 -4.96 -9.47
CA GLY A 90 -2.93 -4.44 -8.93
C GLY A 90 -3.86 -5.59 -8.51
N HIS A 91 -5.13 -5.52 -8.92
CA HIS A 91 -6.11 -6.61 -8.78
C HIS A 91 -5.70 -7.99 -9.37
N GLN A 92 -4.78 -8.05 -10.35
CA GLN A 92 -4.23 -9.31 -10.90
C GLN A 92 -2.96 -9.70 -10.14
N ALA A 93 -3.09 -9.90 -8.83
CA ALA A 93 -1.98 -9.85 -7.87
C ALA A 93 -0.85 -10.86 -8.08
N SER A 94 -1.10 -11.97 -8.78
CA SER A 94 -0.14 -13.08 -8.97
C SER A 94 1.03 -12.78 -9.92
N TRP A 95 1.02 -11.63 -10.59
CA TRP A 95 2.04 -11.27 -11.57
C TRP A 95 2.96 -10.21 -10.99
N TYR A 96 4.22 -10.60 -10.73
CA TYR A 96 5.14 -9.80 -9.93
C TYR A 96 6.05 -8.92 -10.77
N ALA A 97 6.65 -7.91 -10.15
CA ALA A 97 7.63 -7.01 -10.75
C ALA A 97 9.07 -7.26 -10.28
N SER A 98 9.27 -8.32 -9.49
CA SER A 98 10.56 -8.70 -8.93
C SER A 98 10.72 -10.22 -8.95
N PRO A 99 11.95 -10.75 -9.15
CA PRO A 99 12.21 -12.18 -9.08
C PRO A 99 11.98 -12.78 -7.69
N TYR A 100 11.37 -13.96 -7.67
CA TYR A 100 11.32 -14.88 -6.53
C TYR A 100 11.70 -16.30 -6.99
N PRO A 101 13.00 -16.63 -7.06
CA PRO A 101 13.46 -17.87 -7.69
C PRO A 101 12.87 -19.15 -7.08
N GLU A 102 12.75 -19.22 -5.76
CA GLU A 102 12.21 -20.39 -5.07
C GLU A 102 10.73 -20.61 -5.40
N MET A 103 9.93 -19.54 -5.41
CA MET A 103 8.52 -19.63 -5.79
C MET A 103 8.35 -19.85 -7.30
N ALA A 104 9.22 -19.27 -8.13
CA ALA A 104 9.23 -19.49 -9.58
C ALA A 104 9.52 -20.95 -9.93
N ALA A 105 10.41 -21.63 -9.18
CA ALA A 105 10.68 -23.06 -9.35
C ALA A 105 9.46 -23.95 -9.06
N ILE A 106 8.51 -23.46 -8.26
CA ILE A 106 7.25 -24.16 -7.95
C ILE A 106 6.16 -23.77 -8.95
N MET A 107 5.99 -22.48 -9.18
CA MET A 107 4.81 -21.90 -9.84
C MET A 107 4.98 -21.65 -11.34
N GLY A 108 6.22 -21.69 -11.85
CA GLY A 108 6.59 -21.25 -13.19
C GLY A 108 7.25 -19.86 -13.18
N ASP A 109 8.05 -19.61 -14.21
CA ASP A 109 8.80 -18.37 -14.45
C ASP A 109 7.95 -17.26 -15.08
N ASP A 110 6.74 -17.55 -15.52
CA ASP A 110 5.88 -16.57 -16.18
C ASP A 110 5.28 -15.54 -15.20
N LEU A 111 5.13 -15.92 -13.93
CA LEU A 111 4.60 -15.04 -12.86
C LEU A 111 5.67 -14.11 -12.26
N PHE A 112 6.95 -14.44 -12.44
CA PHE A 112 8.09 -13.76 -11.82
C PHE A 112 9.10 -13.33 -12.90
N PRO A 113 9.38 -12.03 -13.04
CA PRO A 113 10.26 -11.56 -14.11
C PRO A 113 11.73 -11.94 -13.84
N GLU A 114 12.55 -11.87 -14.90
CA GLU A 114 14.01 -11.97 -14.78
C GLU A 114 14.61 -10.63 -14.35
N ARG A 115 14.19 -9.53 -14.97
CA ARG A 115 14.56 -8.17 -14.57
C ARG A 115 13.87 -7.79 -13.26
N ASP A 116 14.65 -7.28 -12.32
CA ASP A 116 14.14 -6.76 -11.05
C ASP A 116 13.76 -5.28 -11.16
N LEU A 117 12.77 -4.97 -12.00
CA LEU A 117 12.30 -3.60 -12.22
C LEU A 117 11.87 -2.94 -10.91
N PHE A 118 11.27 -3.71 -9.99
CA PHE A 118 10.89 -3.20 -8.67
C PHE A 118 12.10 -2.73 -7.85
N ALA A 119 13.20 -3.50 -7.85
CA ALA A 119 14.44 -3.10 -7.17
C ALA A 119 15.04 -1.83 -7.78
N GLU A 120 15.05 -1.73 -9.12
CA GLU A 120 15.56 -0.54 -9.81
C GLU A 120 14.75 0.72 -9.47
N LEU A 121 13.42 0.60 -9.44
CA LEU A 121 12.54 1.69 -9.02
C LEU A 121 12.74 2.05 -7.55
N LEU A 122 12.87 1.07 -6.66
CA LEU A 122 13.18 1.31 -5.25
C LEU A 122 14.47 2.11 -5.12
N ASP A 123 15.56 1.66 -5.74
CA ASP A 123 16.86 2.32 -5.64
C ASP A 123 16.81 3.75 -6.17
N ALA A 124 16.15 3.97 -7.31
CA ALA A 124 15.99 5.29 -7.91
C ALA A 124 15.16 6.25 -7.05
N LEU A 125 14.11 5.75 -6.38
CA LEU A 125 13.27 6.55 -5.46
C LEU A 125 14.01 6.84 -4.15
N LYS A 126 14.68 5.85 -3.55
CA LYS A 126 15.45 6.04 -2.31
C LYS A 126 16.64 6.98 -2.52
N ALA A 127 17.27 6.98 -3.70
CA ALA A 127 18.31 7.95 -4.05
C ALA A 127 17.83 9.41 -4.02
N ARG A 128 16.50 9.63 -4.10
CA ARG A 128 15.84 10.94 -4.02
C ARG A 128 15.26 11.24 -2.63
N ASP A 129 15.62 10.43 -1.62
CA ASP A 129 15.09 10.50 -0.26
C ASP A 129 13.55 10.38 -0.19
N LEU A 130 12.95 9.72 -1.18
CA LEU A 130 11.51 9.47 -1.20
C LEU A 130 11.17 8.25 -0.35
N LYS A 131 10.04 8.32 0.35
CA LYS A 131 9.45 7.16 1.00
C LYS A 131 8.76 6.28 -0.02
N VAL A 132 8.90 4.96 0.10
CA VAL A 132 8.26 4.02 -0.82
C VAL A 132 7.21 3.19 -0.10
N LEU A 133 5.96 3.35 -0.52
CA LEU A 133 4.86 2.50 -0.12
C LEU A 133 4.60 1.45 -1.21
N VAL A 134 4.25 0.23 -0.82
CA VAL A 134 4.09 -0.88 -1.76
C VAL A 134 2.65 -1.35 -1.77
N TYR A 135 2.01 -1.27 -2.93
CA TYR A 135 0.73 -1.90 -3.16
C TYR A 135 0.88 -3.42 -3.25
N PHE A 136 0.10 -4.14 -2.45
CA PHE A 136 -0.06 -5.58 -2.49
C PHE A 136 -1.56 -5.92 -2.47
N SER A 137 -1.99 -7.02 -3.09
CA SER A 137 -3.38 -7.49 -3.00
C SER A 137 -3.40 -8.92 -2.47
N VAL A 138 -4.15 -9.18 -1.40
CA VAL A 138 -4.13 -10.48 -0.70
C VAL A 138 -4.73 -11.63 -1.50
N THR A 139 -5.45 -11.35 -2.58
CA THR A 139 -5.90 -12.38 -3.53
C THR A 139 -4.75 -12.98 -4.36
N GLY A 140 -3.50 -12.82 -3.92
CA GLY A 140 -2.34 -13.40 -4.57
C GLY A 140 -2.55 -14.89 -4.81
N MET A 141 -2.19 -15.37 -5.99
CA MET A 141 -2.32 -16.79 -6.36
C MET A 141 -3.76 -17.34 -6.27
N ASP A 142 -4.79 -16.51 -6.51
CA ASP A 142 -6.21 -16.91 -6.49
C ASP A 142 -6.79 -17.19 -7.91
N ARG A 143 -7.97 -17.83 -7.95
CA ARG A 143 -8.64 -18.45 -9.12
C ARG A 143 -8.96 -17.50 -10.28
N GLY A 144 -8.89 -16.19 -10.08
CA GLY A 144 -9.23 -15.19 -11.09
C GLY A 144 -8.07 -14.80 -12.01
N TYR A 145 -6.83 -15.13 -11.64
CA TYR A 145 -5.61 -14.55 -12.25
C TYR A 145 -4.57 -15.57 -12.68
N LEU A 146 -4.75 -16.82 -12.25
CA LEU A 146 -3.94 -17.96 -12.62
C LEU A 146 -4.66 -18.84 -13.64
N SER A 147 -3.90 -19.53 -14.49
CA SER A 147 -4.43 -20.63 -15.28
C SER A 147 -4.95 -21.75 -14.36
N LYS A 148 -5.78 -22.67 -14.90
CA LYS A 148 -6.25 -23.82 -14.13
C LYS A 148 -5.11 -24.69 -13.62
N GLU A 149 -4.03 -24.80 -14.39
CA GLU A 149 -2.83 -25.56 -14.06
C GLU A 149 -2.05 -24.87 -12.95
N GLN A 150 -1.74 -23.58 -13.08
CA GLN A 150 -1.07 -22.80 -12.03
C GLN A 150 -1.85 -22.82 -10.71
N LEU A 151 -3.18 -22.73 -10.76
CA LEU A 151 -4.01 -22.84 -9.57
C LEU A 151 -3.95 -24.25 -8.94
N ALA A 152 -3.84 -25.31 -9.75
CA ALA A 152 -3.67 -26.66 -9.24
C ALA A 152 -2.29 -26.82 -8.58
N THR A 153 -1.24 -26.29 -9.22
CA THR A 153 0.12 -26.24 -8.67
C THR A 153 0.17 -25.51 -7.34
N TRP A 154 -0.44 -24.32 -7.24
CA TRP A 154 -0.52 -23.57 -5.99
C TRP A 154 -1.16 -24.37 -4.86
N LYS A 155 -2.30 -25.02 -5.14
CA LYS A 155 -2.99 -25.85 -4.14
C LYS A 155 -2.16 -27.05 -3.71
N ALA A 156 -1.48 -27.70 -4.65
CA ALA A 156 -0.61 -28.84 -4.35
C ALA A 156 0.57 -28.43 -3.46
N TYR A 157 1.17 -27.26 -3.73
CA TYR A 157 2.21 -26.68 -2.89
C TYR A 157 1.70 -26.36 -1.48
N LEU A 158 0.56 -25.69 -1.35
CA LEU A 158 -0.04 -25.41 -0.05
C LEU A 158 -0.31 -26.69 0.74
N GLU A 159 -0.81 -27.74 0.08
CA GLU A 159 -1.04 -29.05 0.71
C GLU A 159 0.27 -29.73 1.14
N SER A 160 1.32 -29.68 0.33
CA SER A 160 2.61 -30.30 0.68
C SER A 160 3.29 -29.62 1.86
N GLU A 161 3.13 -28.31 2.00
CA GLU A 161 3.69 -27.53 3.11
C GLU A 161 2.74 -27.46 4.32
N GLY A 162 1.52 -27.97 4.21
CA GLY A 162 0.51 -27.89 5.27
C GLY A 162 0.03 -26.46 5.55
N LEU A 163 0.03 -25.60 4.54
CA LEU A 163 -0.31 -24.17 4.64
C LEU A 163 -1.76 -23.91 4.20
N SER A 164 -2.40 -22.97 4.87
CA SER A 164 -3.56 -22.28 4.33
C SER A 164 -3.17 -21.34 3.20
N HIS A 165 -4.18 -20.86 2.45
CA HIS A 165 -3.95 -19.86 1.41
C HIS A 165 -3.32 -18.58 1.95
N ASN A 166 -3.80 -18.08 3.09
CA ASN A 166 -3.29 -16.86 3.70
C ASN A 166 -1.85 -17.03 4.19
N GLU A 167 -1.50 -18.19 4.75
CA GLU A 167 -0.10 -18.49 5.14
C GLU A 167 0.83 -18.53 3.91
N GLY A 168 0.41 -19.14 2.81
CA GLY A 168 1.18 -19.10 1.56
C GLY A 168 1.35 -17.69 1.00
N VAL A 169 0.30 -16.86 1.02
CA VAL A 169 0.39 -15.45 0.61
C VAL A 169 1.29 -14.65 1.55
N ALA A 170 1.23 -14.91 2.86
CA ALA A 170 2.09 -14.28 3.85
C ALA A 170 3.58 -14.60 3.63
N GLN A 171 3.92 -15.82 3.20
CA GLN A 171 5.30 -16.15 2.82
C GLN A 171 5.82 -15.32 1.64
N ILE A 172 4.95 -14.97 0.69
CA ILE A 172 5.32 -14.08 -0.42
C ILE A 172 5.52 -12.64 0.08
N MET A 173 4.65 -12.16 0.98
CA MET A 173 4.83 -10.85 1.63
C MET A 173 6.14 -10.79 2.42
N GLU A 174 6.43 -11.82 3.22
CA GLU A 174 7.64 -11.94 4.02
C GLU A 174 8.88 -11.94 3.13
N TYR A 175 8.90 -12.74 2.07
CA TYR A 175 10.02 -12.78 1.13
C TYR A 175 10.35 -11.38 0.59
N TYR A 176 9.37 -10.65 0.07
CA TYR A 176 9.64 -9.32 -0.49
C TYR A 176 9.95 -8.28 0.58
N SER A 177 9.33 -8.37 1.75
CA SER A 177 9.69 -7.52 2.89
C SER A 177 11.15 -7.74 3.27
N MET A 178 11.58 -8.98 3.49
CA MET A 178 12.96 -9.33 3.82
C MET A 178 13.96 -8.98 2.72
N LYS A 179 13.61 -9.21 1.45
CA LYS A 179 14.49 -8.94 0.30
C LYS A 179 14.84 -7.47 0.19
N PHE A 180 13.89 -6.58 0.45
CA PHE A 180 14.06 -5.13 0.24
C PHE A 180 14.26 -4.34 1.53
N GLY A 181 13.93 -4.91 2.68
CA GLY A 181 14.21 -4.36 4.00
C GLY A 181 13.70 -2.92 4.15
N ASP A 182 14.60 -2.06 4.62
CA ASP A 182 14.35 -0.64 4.89
C ASP A 182 14.13 0.23 3.64
N LYS A 183 14.31 -0.32 2.42
CA LYS A 183 13.90 0.37 1.19
C LYS A 183 12.39 0.46 1.04
N ILE A 184 11.64 -0.41 1.73
CA ILE A 184 10.17 -0.34 1.78
C ILE A 184 9.76 0.37 3.07
N ASP A 185 9.25 1.59 2.95
CA ASP A 185 8.76 2.39 4.08
C ASP A 185 7.34 2.00 4.51
N GLY A 186 6.60 1.26 3.67
CA GLY A 186 5.28 0.77 4.05
C GLY A 186 4.52 0.00 2.97
N TRP A 187 3.31 -0.43 3.32
CA TRP A 187 2.48 -1.34 2.54
C TRP A 187 1.04 -0.87 2.50
N TRP A 188 0.45 -0.90 1.31
CA TRP A 188 -0.98 -0.72 1.09
C TRP A 188 -1.56 -2.05 0.61
N VAL A 189 -2.33 -2.71 1.47
CA VAL A 189 -2.80 -4.08 1.27
C VAL A 189 -4.28 -4.07 0.87
N ASP A 190 -4.54 -4.41 -0.39
CA ASP A 190 -5.89 -4.50 -0.94
C ASP A 190 -6.59 -5.79 -0.53
N ARG A 191 -7.92 -5.75 -0.56
CA ARG A 191 -8.82 -6.92 -0.47
C ARG A 191 -8.75 -7.71 0.83
N VAL A 192 -8.29 -7.07 1.91
CA VAL A 192 -8.38 -7.58 3.28
C VAL A 192 -9.78 -7.34 3.87
N ASN A 193 -10.83 -7.53 3.05
CA ASN A 193 -12.20 -7.26 3.41
C ASN A 193 -13.06 -8.53 3.40
N GLY A 194 -14.10 -8.54 4.23
CA GLY A 194 -15.06 -9.64 4.31
C GLY A 194 -14.83 -10.59 5.49
N ARG A 195 -15.64 -11.65 5.53
CA ARG A 195 -15.69 -12.65 6.61
C ARG A 195 -14.58 -13.71 6.53
N LEU A 196 -13.69 -13.58 5.55
CA LEU A 196 -12.64 -14.56 5.24
C LEU A 196 -11.30 -14.24 5.92
N PHE A 197 -11.21 -13.10 6.61
CA PHE A 197 -10.03 -12.68 7.34
C PHE A 197 -10.42 -12.44 8.79
N ASP A 198 -9.75 -13.15 9.69
CA ASP A 198 -9.87 -12.92 11.13
C ASP A 198 -8.69 -12.11 11.68
N GLU A 199 -8.63 -11.95 12.99
CA GLU A 199 -7.56 -11.19 13.65
C GLU A 199 -6.19 -11.86 13.52
N GLU A 200 -6.13 -13.19 13.47
CA GLU A 200 -4.88 -13.93 13.28
C GLU A 200 -4.34 -13.75 11.86
N ASP A 201 -5.20 -13.73 10.85
CA ASP A 201 -4.81 -13.40 9.46
C ASP A 201 -4.23 -11.99 9.36
N HIS A 202 -4.87 -11.00 10.00
CA HIS A 202 -4.35 -9.63 10.01
C HIS A 202 -2.99 -9.55 10.71
N ARG A 203 -2.83 -10.24 11.85
CA ARG A 203 -1.56 -10.31 12.58
C ARG A 203 -0.47 -10.98 11.75
N LEU A 204 -0.81 -12.08 11.08
CA LEU A 204 0.07 -12.84 10.19
C LEU A 204 0.60 -11.94 9.07
N PHE A 205 -0.29 -11.24 8.37
CA PHE A 205 0.12 -10.31 7.31
C PHE A 205 0.94 -9.15 7.84
N ALA A 206 0.55 -8.52 8.96
CA ALA A 206 1.33 -7.44 9.54
C ALA A 206 2.74 -7.87 9.94
N THR A 207 2.86 -9.08 10.51
CA THR A 207 4.16 -9.69 10.87
C THR A 207 5.02 -9.93 9.62
N ALA A 208 4.46 -10.55 8.59
CA ALA A 208 5.16 -10.82 7.33
C ALA A 208 5.63 -9.53 6.66
N LEU A 209 4.78 -8.51 6.59
CA LEU A 209 5.09 -7.23 5.95
C LEU A 209 6.14 -6.42 6.69
N ARG A 210 6.27 -6.58 8.02
CA ARG A 210 7.29 -5.93 8.86
C ARG A 210 8.55 -6.76 9.08
N SER A 211 8.65 -7.96 8.52
CA SER A 211 9.79 -8.86 8.72
C SER A 211 11.13 -8.24 8.29
N GLY A 212 11.17 -7.56 7.14
CA GLY A 212 12.38 -6.87 6.66
C GLY A 212 12.53 -5.45 7.17
N ASN A 213 11.43 -4.76 7.48
CA ASN A 213 11.45 -3.43 8.08
C ASN A 213 10.40 -3.31 9.20
N PRO A 214 10.80 -3.38 10.49
CA PRO A 214 9.86 -3.27 11.61
C PRO A 214 9.20 -1.88 11.71
N ASN A 215 9.74 -0.87 11.03
CA ASN A 215 9.17 0.47 10.98
C ASN A 215 8.23 0.70 9.78
N ALA A 216 8.02 -0.31 8.93
CA ALA A 216 7.14 -0.18 7.77
C ALA A 216 5.69 0.12 8.22
N VAL A 217 5.10 1.19 7.65
CA VAL A 217 3.70 1.53 7.87
C VAL A 217 2.78 0.61 7.08
N ILE A 218 1.61 0.26 7.62
CA ILE A 218 0.67 -0.67 6.99
C ILE A 218 -0.72 -0.05 6.90
N ALA A 219 -1.37 -0.22 5.76
CA ALA A 219 -2.81 -0.07 5.62
C ALA A 219 -3.41 -1.36 5.05
N MET A 220 -4.49 -1.84 5.68
CA MET A 220 -5.29 -2.97 5.18
C MET A 220 -6.68 -2.47 4.80
N HIS A 221 -7.01 -2.57 3.52
CA HIS A 221 -8.24 -2.00 2.96
C HIS A 221 -9.49 -2.78 3.38
N ARG A 222 -10.34 -2.15 4.21
CA ARG A 222 -11.63 -2.73 4.66
C ARG A 222 -12.87 -1.99 4.20
N LYS A 223 -12.77 -0.70 3.88
CA LYS A 223 -13.92 0.16 3.57
C LYS A 223 -13.58 1.22 2.54
N THR A 224 -14.59 1.58 1.75
CA THR A 224 -14.54 2.63 0.73
C THR A 224 -15.35 3.85 1.14
N GLY A 225 -14.88 5.05 0.82
CA GLY A 225 -15.58 6.31 1.04
C GLY A 225 -15.64 6.73 2.52
N TYR A 226 -16.54 7.66 2.81
CA TYR A 226 -16.79 8.16 4.16
C TYR A 226 -17.70 7.21 5.00
N PRO A 227 -17.46 7.07 6.32
CA PRO A 227 -16.25 7.47 7.02
C PRO A 227 -15.07 6.58 6.65
N ILE A 228 -13.88 7.19 6.58
CA ILE A 228 -12.61 6.47 6.50
C ILE A 228 -12.34 5.82 7.85
N VAL A 229 -11.78 4.62 7.87
CA VAL A 229 -11.51 3.86 9.10
C VAL A 229 -10.09 3.32 9.10
N GLN A 230 -9.53 3.09 10.30
CA GLN A 230 -8.24 2.43 10.50
C GLN A 230 -8.15 1.07 9.77
N GLY A 231 -9.26 0.33 9.69
CA GLY A 231 -9.30 -0.98 9.07
C GLY A 231 -9.05 -2.10 10.08
N THR A 232 -7.83 -2.23 10.59
CA THR A 232 -7.45 -3.25 11.59
C THR A 232 -6.57 -2.65 12.67
N ALA A 233 -6.44 -3.31 13.83
CA ALA A 233 -5.55 -2.87 14.90
C ALA A 233 -4.06 -2.84 14.51
N TYR A 234 -3.68 -3.39 13.35
CA TYR A 234 -2.31 -3.43 12.85
C TYR A 234 -2.00 -2.33 11.82
N CYS A 235 -3.02 -1.57 11.38
CA CYS A 235 -2.85 -0.50 10.40
C CYS A 235 -2.31 0.77 11.05
N ASP A 236 -1.23 1.33 10.52
CA ASP A 236 -0.66 2.62 10.94
C ASP A 236 -1.30 3.81 10.23
N PHE A 237 -1.91 3.58 9.07
CA PHE A 237 -2.65 4.59 8.31
C PHE A 237 -3.90 3.98 7.67
N THR A 238 -4.89 4.82 7.37
CA THR A 238 -6.12 4.36 6.76
C THR A 238 -5.94 4.06 5.28
N ALA A 239 -6.64 3.07 4.73
CA ALA A 239 -6.50 2.72 3.31
C ALA A 239 -6.98 3.82 2.34
N GLY A 240 -7.89 4.71 2.76
CA GLY A 240 -8.21 5.91 1.98
C GLY A 240 -8.87 5.68 0.62
N HIS A 241 -9.47 4.51 0.39
CA HIS A 241 -10.10 4.21 -0.89
C HIS A 241 -11.41 5.03 -1.05
N PRO A 242 -11.63 5.78 -2.13
CA PRO A 242 -12.83 6.59 -2.33
C PRO A 242 -14.07 5.72 -2.56
N ILE A 243 -15.25 6.35 -2.61
CA ILE A 243 -16.43 5.69 -3.17
C ILE A 243 -16.05 5.15 -4.55
N ALA A 244 -16.37 3.88 -4.80
CA ALA A 244 -15.83 3.15 -5.94
C ALA A 244 -16.12 3.86 -7.27
N VAL A 245 -15.09 3.97 -8.13
CA VAL A 245 -15.15 4.59 -9.47
C VAL A 245 -16.29 4.05 -10.36
N LYS A 246 -16.72 2.80 -10.13
CA LYS A 246 -17.86 2.18 -10.85
C LYS A 246 -19.22 2.74 -10.45
N VAL A 247 -19.30 3.42 -9.30
CA VAL A 247 -20.54 4.02 -8.76
C VAL A 247 -20.63 5.47 -9.21
N GLN A 248 -19.53 6.21 -9.13
CA GLN A 248 -19.45 7.62 -9.48
C GLN A 248 -18.00 8.01 -9.78
N PRO A 249 -17.79 9.11 -10.53
CA PRO A 249 -16.46 9.71 -10.64
C PRO A 249 -15.89 10.08 -9.28
N THR A 250 -14.56 10.04 -9.13
CA THR A 250 -13.92 10.28 -7.83
C THR A 250 -13.90 11.73 -7.41
N TRP A 251 -14.00 12.65 -8.36
CA TRP A 251 -14.11 14.09 -8.13
C TRP A 251 -15.53 14.56 -7.77
N THR A 252 -16.47 13.66 -7.49
CA THR A 252 -17.79 14.11 -7.02
C THR A 252 -17.73 14.65 -5.59
N PRO A 253 -18.61 15.60 -5.22
CA PRO A 253 -18.64 16.16 -3.87
C PRO A 253 -18.78 15.11 -2.77
N SER A 254 -19.38 13.95 -3.03
CA SER A 254 -19.50 12.87 -2.05
C SER A 254 -18.16 12.37 -1.48
N ASN A 255 -17.05 12.52 -2.22
CA ASN A 255 -15.73 12.15 -1.72
C ASN A 255 -15.03 13.28 -0.94
N VAL A 256 -15.53 14.53 -0.96
CA VAL A 256 -14.96 15.62 -0.12
C VAL A 256 -15.12 15.30 1.37
N ALA A 257 -16.16 14.54 1.73
CA ALA A 257 -16.39 14.07 3.09
C ALA A 257 -15.20 13.27 3.65
N MET A 258 -14.35 12.68 2.80
CA MET A 258 -13.11 12.03 3.23
C MET A 258 -12.07 13.05 3.70
N VAL A 259 -11.94 14.17 3.01
CA VAL A 259 -11.08 15.30 3.39
C VAL A 259 -11.59 15.91 4.69
N GLU A 260 -12.89 16.24 4.75
CA GLU A 260 -13.55 16.78 5.94
C GLU A 260 -13.43 15.86 7.16
N HIS A 261 -13.36 14.55 6.94
CA HIS A 261 -13.14 13.60 8.01
C HIS A 261 -11.76 13.73 8.63
N ILE A 262 -10.72 13.88 7.81
CA ILE A 262 -9.35 14.10 8.30
C ILE A 262 -9.22 15.47 8.97
N GLU A 263 -9.95 16.49 8.50
CA GLU A 263 -10.03 17.81 9.16
C GLU A 263 -10.62 17.75 10.58
N SER A 264 -11.43 16.73 10.89
CA SER A 264 -11.91 16.49 12.26
C SER A 264 -10.83 15.95 13.20
N GLY A 265 -9.75 15.41 12.65
CA GLY A 265 -8.57 14.91 13.34
C GLY A 265 -7.77 13.95 12.46
N PRO A 266 -6.44 14.09 12.39
CA PRO A 266 -5.61 13.28 11.48
C PRO A 266 -5.40 11.85 11.95
N TRP A 267 -5.88 11.46 13.12
CA TRP A 267 -5.71 10.11 13.67
C TRP A 267 -7.09 9.49 13.89
N LEU A 268 -7.35 8.34 13.27
CA LEU A 268 -8.65 7.70 13.22
C LEU A 268 -8.60 6.30 13.84
N ASN A 269 -9.54 5.99 14.71
CA ASN A 269 -9.66 4.66 15.33
C ASN A 269 -10.38 3.65 14.41
N ILE A 270 -10.63 2.43 14.92
CA ILE A 270 -11.35 1.36 14.19
C ILE A 270 -12.78 1.77 13.79
N ALA A 271 -13.46 2.58 14.62
CA ALA A 271 -14.79 3.10 14.31
C ALA A 271 -14.75 4.25 13.29
N GLY A 272 -13.56 4.78 13.00
CA GLY A 272 -13.37 5.97 12.17
C GLY A 272 -13.64 7.25 12.95
N GLU A 273 -13.49 7.27 14.27
CA GLU A 273 -13.60 8.50 15.05
C GLU A 273 -12.20 9.12 15.21
N ALA A 274 -12.13 10.45 15.19
CA ALA A 274 -10.92 11.18 15.48
C ALA A 274 -10.47 10.92 16.93
N ASP A 275 -9.27 10.37 17.09
CA ASP A 275 -8.72 9.96 18.37
C ASP A 275 -7.19 10.01 18.34
N LEU A 276 -6.63 10.87 19.20
CA LEU A 276 -5.19 11.08 19.36
C LEU A 276 -4.52 9.99 20.22
N ALA A 277 -5.29 9.06 20.77
CA ALA A 277 -4.74 7.93 21.49
C ALA A 277 -3.84 7.09 20.58
N GLU A 278 -2.79 6.56 21.17
CA GLU A 278 -1.88 5.67 20.49
C GLU A 278 -2.59 4.38 20.04
N GLY A 279 -2.13 3.79 18.94
CA GLY A 279 -2.80 2.66 18.30
C GLY A 279 -3.95 3.03 17.35
N THR A 280 -4.18 4.32 17.10
CA THR A 280 -5.03 4.83 16.00
C THR A 280 -4.21 5.07 14.73
N ALA A 281 -4.87 5.14 13.57
CA ALA A 281 -4.19 5.23 12.28
C ALA A 281 -4.21 6.65 11.70
N LEU A 282 -3.11 7.04 11.05
CA LEU A 282 -3.03 8.29 10.29
C LEU A 282 -4.10 8.29 9.19
N GLY A 283 -4.94 9.32 9.19
CA GLY A 283 -5.92 9.61 8.16
C GLY A 283 -5.21 9.81 6.83
N ALA A 284 -5.54 8.96 5.88
CA ALA A 284 -4.91 8.96 4.56
C ALA A 284 -5.92 8.72 3.45
N ILE A 285 -5.68 9.34 2.30
CA ILE A 285 -6.51 9.23 1.09
C ILE A 285 -5.66 8.68 -0.05
N LEU A 286 -6.22 7.74 -0.81
CA LEU A 286 -5.65 7.24 -2.06
C LEU A 286 -6.67 7.48 -3.18
N MET A 287 -6.45 8.49 -4.01
CA MET A 287 -7.44 9.00 -4.97
C MET A 287 -6.95 8.84 -6.42
N PRO A 288 -7.71 8.22 -7.34
CA PRO A 288 -7.36 8.24 -8.75
C PRO A 288 -7.71 9.58 -9.40
N PHE A 289 -6.82 10.08 -10.25
CA PHE A 289 -7.00 11.31 -11.05
C PHE A 289 -7.93 11.13 -12.25
N GLN A 290 -8.17 9.89 -12.63
CA GLN A 290 -8.83 9.50 -13.86
C GLN A 290 -9.99 8.55 -13.59
N GLU A 291 -10.79 8.28 -14.62
CA GLU A 291 -12.02 7.49 -14.54
C GLU A 291 -11.85 6.09 -13.96
N LYS A 292 -10.65 5.50 -14.05
CA LYS A 292 -10.33 4.18 -13.49
C LYS A 292 -9.03 4.22 -12.71
N TRP A 293 -8.80 3.21 -11.87
CA TRP A 293 -7.57 3.11 -11.07
C TRP A 293 -6.25 3.05 -11.87
N ARG A 294 -6.30 2.69 -13.16
CA ARG A 294 -5.10 2.44 -13.98
C ARG A 294 -5.00 3.33 -15.23
N ASN A 295 -6.13 3.81 -15.74
CA ASN A 295 -6.22 4.51 -17.02
C ASN A 295 -7.53 5.31 -17.12
N GLY A 296 -7.70 6.01 -18.24
CA GLY A 296 -8.86 6.86 -18.51
C GLY A 296 -8.49 8.33 -18.62
N ALA A 297 -9.45 9.15 -19.01
CA ALA A 297 -9.26 10.59 -19.13
C ALA A 297 -9.03 11.23 -17.74
N ALA A 298 -8.18 12.27 -17.70
CA ALA A 298 -8.02 13.14 -16.54
C ALA A 298 -9.31 13.93 -16.32
N GLY A 299 -10.15 13.46 -15.39
CA GLY A 299 -11.48 14.02 -15.14
C GLY A 299 -11.56 14.86 -13.87
N PHE A 300 -10.53 14.79 -13.00
CA PHE A 300 -10.47 15.56 -11.77
C PHE A 300 -10.19 17.03 -12.08
N PRO A 301 -11.01 18.00 -11.64
CA PRO A 301 -10.68 19.42 -11.79
C PRO A 301 -9.41 19.78 -11.02
N THR A 302 -8.50 20.55 -11.63
CA THR A 302 -7.19 20.82 -11.01
C THR A 302 -7.30 21.67 -9.75
N ASP A 303 -8.16 22.68 -9.75
CA ASP A 303 -8.46 23.52 -8.58
C ASP A 303 -9.00 22.69 -7.40
N GLN A 304 -9.89 21.74 -7.68
CA GLN A 304 -10.40 20.81 -6.68
C GLN A 304 -9.31 19.85 -6.18
N ALA A 305 -8.42 19.37 -7.06
CA ALA A 305 -7.31 18.50 -6.66
C ALA A 305 -6.30 19.24 -5.76
N ILE A 306 -6.02 20.50 -6.06
CA ILE A 306 -5.20 21.39 -5.21
C ILE A 306 -5.88 21.59 -3.85
N ASP A 307 -7.16 21.99 -3.82
CA ASP A 307 -7.92 22.22 -2.58
C ASP A 307 -7.89 20.99 -1.66
N TRP A 308 -8.23 19.81 -2.19
CA TRP A 308 -8.32 18.59 -1.38
C TRP A 308 -6.96 18.13 -0.86
N THR A 309 -5.89 18.33 -1.66
CA THR A 309 -4.53 17.99 -1.24
C THR A 309 -4.08 18.91 -0.11
N LEU A 310 -4.22 20.23 -0.28
CA LEU A 310 -3.80 21.22 0.72
C LEU A 310 -4.58 21.06 2.03
N ARG A 311 -5.91 20.92 1.97
CA ARG A 311 -6.76 20.72 3.16
C ARG A 311 -6.35 19.47 3.95
N THR A 312 -6.11 18.36 3.25
CA THR A 312 -5.68 17.11 3.90
C THR A 312 -4.31 17.27 4.56
N MET A 313 -3.35 17.91 3.88
CA MET A 313 -2.01 18.15 4.43
C MET A 313 -2.04 19.09 5.63
N GLN A 314 -2.79 20.19 5.55
CA GLN A 314 -2.94 21.17 6.65
C GLN A 314 -3.60 20.56 7.88
N ALA A 315 -4.53 19.62 7.69
CA ALA A 315 -5.12 18.84 8.78
C ALA A 315 -4.16 17.80 9.39
N GLY A 316 -2.96 17.60 8.82
CA GLY A 316 -1.97 16.63 9.26
C GLY A 316 -2.15 15.23 8.68
N GLY A 317 -3.03 15.03 7.69
CA GLY A 317 -3.23 13.75 7.01
C GLY A 317 -2.22 13.47 5.90
N MET A 318 -2.38 12.31 5.24
CA MET A 318 -1.58 11.89 4.09
C MET A 318 -2.44 11.80 2.82
N TYR A 319 -2.06 12.47 1.74
CA TYR A 319 -2.78 12.37 0.46
C TYR A 319 -1.96 11.65 -0.61
N THR A 320 -2.56 10.72 -1.34
CA THR A 320 -1.88 10.00 -2.43
C THR A 320 -2.72 10.04 -3.70
N TRP A 321 -2.11 10.47 -4.80
CA TRP A 321 -2.74 10.49 -6.11
C TRP A 321 -2.34 9.28 -6.97
N ALA A 322 -3.32 8.48 -7.41
CA ALA A 322 -3.10 7.36 -8.34
C ALA A 322 -3.25 7.78 -9.80
N ILE A 323 -2.15 7.65 -10.54
CA ILE A 323 -1.98 8.25 -11.86
C ILE A 323 -1.99 7.18 -12.94
N ALA A 324 -2.66 7.48 -14.05
CA ALA A 324 -2.53 6.69 -15.26
C ALA A 324 -1.08 6.68 -15.76
N ARG A 325 -0.63 5.53 -16.26
CA ARG A 325 0.67 5.39 -16.92
C ARG A 325 0.51 5.55 -18.42
N GLU A 326 1.46 6.22 -19.06
CA GLU A 326 1.64 6.27 -20.51
C GLU A 326 3.13 6.04 -20.81
N GLY A 327 3.44 5.01 -21.61
CA GLY A 327 4.82 4.62 -21.87
C GLY A 327 5.61 4.35 -20.57
N HIS A 328 6.73 5.04 -20.43
CA HIS A 328 7.67 4.89 -19.31
C HIS A 328 7.32 5.76 -18.09
N GLY A 329 6.23 6.52 -18.10
CA GLY A 329 5.93 7.46 -17.01
C GLY A 329 4.45 7.70 -16.79
N PHE A 330 4.13 8.75 -16.05
CA PHE A 330 2.79 9.27 -15.90
C PHE A 330 2.24 9.79 -17.24
N ALA A 331 0.96 9.52 -17.48
CA ALA A 331 0.23 10.10 -18.61
C ALA A 331 0.25 11.63 -18.53
N LEU A 332 0.57 12.26 -19.66
CA LEU A 332 0.87 13.69 -19.72
C LEU A 332 -0.25 14.60 -19.17
N PRO A 333 -1.55 14.36 -19.45
CA PRO A 333 -2.62 15.20 -18.90
C PRO A 333 -2.63 15.22 -17.37
N GLN A 334 -2.53 14.06 -16.74
CA GLN A 334 -2.51 13.93 -15.28
C GLN A 334 -1.20 14.47 -14.69
N PHE A 335 -0.07 14.27 -15.37
CA PHE A 335 1.21 14.80 -14.91
C PHE A 335 1.22 16.33 -14.83
N LYS A 336 0.61 17.03 -15.80
CA LYS A 336 0.46 18.49 -15.73
C LYS A 336 -0.28 18.95 -14.46
N GLN A 337 -1.31 18.23 -14.06
CA GLN A 337 -2.05 18.55 -12.83
C GLN A 337 -1.20 18.31 -11.57
N LEU A 338 -0.34 17.29 -11.56
CA LEU A 338 0.61 17.08 -10.46
C LEU A 338 1.60 18.24 -10.32
N VAL A 339 2.08 18.79 -11.42
CA VAL A 339 2.95 19.97 -11.42
C VAL A 339 2.21 21.19 -10.86
N GLU A 340 0.92 21.38 -11.18
CA GLU A 340 0.10 22.45 -10.62
C GLU A 340 -0.12 22.28 -9.10
N ILE A 341 -0.35 21.05 -8.62
CA ILE A 341 -0.42 20.75 -7.18
C ILE A 341 0.91 21.04 -6.49
N ASN A 342 2.03 20.61 -7.09
CA ASN A 342 3.36 20.87 -6.56
C ASN A 342 3.60 22.37 -6.36
N ALA A 343 3.33 23.18 -7.39
CA ALA A 343 3.51 24.62 -7.34
C ALA A 343 2.63 25.29 -6.27
N ALA A 344 1.37 24.84 -6.11
CA ALA A 344 0.49 25.36 -5.07
C ALA A 344 1.00 25.05 -3.64
N ILE A 345 1.61 23.87 -3.45
CA ILE A 345 2.20 23.47 -2.18
C ILE A 345 3.48 24.28 -1.90
N GLU A 346 4.34 24.50 -2.89
CA GLU A 346 5.51 25.39 -2.75
C GLU A 346 5.07 26.80 -2.29
N ALA A 347 4.08 27.39 -2.97
CA ALA A 347 3.56 28.71 -2.63
C ALA A 347 3.02 28.79 -1.19
N SER A 348 2.25 27.79 -0.73
CA SER A 348 1.71 27.78 0.64
C SER A 348 2.78 27.65 1.74
N ARG A 349 3.91 27.01 1.44
CA ARG A 349 5.07 26.93 2.36
C ARG A 349 5.80 28.25 2.46
N GLU A 350 5.93 28.98 1.35
CA GLU A 350 6.55 30.31 1.33
C GLU A 350 5.73 31.31 2.16
N GLU A 351 4.41 31.34 1.99
CA GLU A 351 3.50 32.19 2.78
C GLU A 351 3.66 31.93 4.28
N SER A 352 3.67 30.66 4.69
CA SER A 352 3.83 30.24 6.10
C SER A 352 5.19 30.60 6.71
N SER A 353 6.23 30.80 5.89
CA SER A 353 7.58 31.18 6.34
C SER A 353 7.78 32.69 6.49
N SER A 354 6.83 33.48 6.01
CA SER A 354 6.86 34.95 6.02
C SER A 354 6.06 35.58 7.17
N GLU A 355 5.30 34.77 7.90
CA GLU A 355 4.63 35.10 9.17
C GLU A 355 5.51 34.76 10.38
#